data_AF-A0A9X8G4W9-F1
#
_entry.id   AF-A0A9X8G4W9-F1
#
_cell.length_a   1.000
_cell.length_b   1.000
_cell.length_c   1.000
_cell.angle_alpha   90.00
_cell.angle_beta   90.00
_cell.angle_gamma   90.00
#
_symmetry.space_group_name_H-M   'P 1'
#
loop_
_entity.id
_entity.type
_entity.pdbx_description
1 polymer ?
#
loop_
_entity_poly.entity_id
_entity_poly.type
_entity_poly.pdbx_seq_one_letter_code
_entity_poly.pdbx_strand_id
1 'polypeptide(L)'
;MLKRLLSKFKGNDSSSEKLVRHRYQVEESGLSFLFNLADEDALWPLVAYMEQLAEEEYVVELPDRWLLSWDELYRLATDEEHQTSLPLLGIPEVKPLKICLAGSGSLSDAEFSVYIRDWKENANDRVVQIERTGAIFRTPEGQFLQTKENWQLLSALQHFRDEQRRSAGENTNQLGWAKIRRLAKKAQAELDHYLTKTIVVKPESLRLKLRKATIHNTPVIEIEPAFDDQPAQWLNSFDNNKLVQDQYRVLGEDGSLSHVIISPEVKEVLSSVHSITGRRVAGDDAISFIRNPYTFIGEDAARVVPPEQHEEALQDAHIFFHRFSVTPVLDDETKRIASVSLVLAPIAARPQPAITFSLTKAH
;
A
#
# COMPACT_ATOMS: atom_id res chain seq x y z
N MET A 1 30.72 -13.65 22.95
CA MET A 1 30.27 -14.73 23.87
C MET A 1 28.83 -15.21 23.58
N LEU A 2 28.04 -14.55 22.72
CA LEU A 2 26.72 -15.00 22.24
C LEU A 2 26.69 -16.42 21.61
N LYS A 3 27.71 -16.80 20.81
CA LYS A 3 27.73 -18.10 20.10
C LYS A 3 27.75 -19.34 21.01
N ARG A 4 28.15 -19.19 22.29
CA ARG A 4 28.29 -20.30 23.24
C ARG A 4 27.03 -20.54 24.08
N LEU A 5 26.06 -19.61 24.05
CA LEU A 5 24.77 -19.71 24.76
C LEU A 5 23.65 -20.22 23.86
N LEU A 6 23.67 -19.89 22.56
CA LEU A 6 22.77 -20.48 21.56
C LEU A 6 22.92 -22.00 21.43
N SER A 7 24.09 -22.57 21.78
CA SER A 7 24.29 -24.03 21.76
C SER A 7 23.59 -24.77 22.91
N LYS A 8 23.13 -24.07 23.96
CA LYS A 8 22.33 -24.68 25.05
C LYS A 8 20.83 -24.71 24.75
N PHE A 9 20.36 -23.93 23.77
CA PHE A 9 18.96 -23.92 23.34
C PHE A 9 18.62 -25.02 22.32
N LYS A 10 19.62 -25.74 21.80
CA LYS A 10 19.44 -26.82 20.82
C LYS A 10 18.72 -28.07 21.33
N GLY A 11 18.20 -28.04 22.56
CA GLY A 11 17.62 -29.21 23.22
C GLY A 11 16.23 -29.07 23.80
N ASN A 12 15.55 -27.90 23.77
CA ASN A 12 14.24 -27.79 24.42
C ASN A 12 13.36 -26.60 23.97
N ASP A 13 13.14 -26.40 22.66
CA ASP A 13 12.27 -25.33 22.12
C ASP A 13 10.88 -25.28 22.78
N SER A 14 10.30 -26.45 23.10
CA SER A 14 8.97 -26.53 23.72
C SER A 14 8.88 -25.99 25.15
N SER A 15 10.01 -25.87 25.86
CA SER A 15 10.05 -25.45 27.28
C SER A 15 10.28 -23.95 27.42
N SER A 16 11.07 -23.32 26.54
CA SER A 16 11.25 -21.87 26.50
C SER A 16 10.00 -21.15 26.00
N GLU A 17 9.34 -21.65 24.95
CA GLU A 17 8.07 -21.05 24.46
C GLU A 17 6.96 -21.08 25.52
N LYS A 18 6.87 -22.16 26.31
CA LYS A 18 5.90 -22.25 27.41
C LYS A 18 6.19 -21.29 28.55
N LEU A 19 7.46 -20.95 28.78
CA LEU A 19 7.87 -20.09 29.89
C LEU A 19 7.50 -18.62 29.66
N VAL A 20 7.49 -18.19 28.41
CA VAL A 20 7.33 -16.78 28.02
C VAL A 20 5.92 -16.44 27.49
N ARG A 21 5.11 -17.46 27.16
CA ARG A 21 3.70 -17.27 26.79
C ARG A 21 2.95 -16.47 27.86
N HIS A 22 2.29 -15.38 27.43
CA HIS A 22 1.48 -14.48 28.26
C HIS A 22 2.26 -13.69 29.33
N ARG A 23 3.56 -13.44 29.14
CA ARG A 23 4.35 -12.52 30.02
C ARG A 23 4.14 -11.04 29.70
N TYR A 24 2.97 -10.70 29.17
CA TYR A 24 2.54 -9.35 28.83
C TYR A 24 1.09 -9.13 29.25
N GLN A 25 0.72 -7.88 29.44
CA GLN A 25 -0.67 -7.45 29.57
C GLN A 25 -1.18 -6.98 28.20
N VAL A 26 -2.37 -7.44 27.82
CA VAL A 26 -3.02 -7.03 26.58
C VAL A 26 -3.80 -5.75 26.82
N GLU A 27 -3.46 -4.70 26.08
CA GLU A 27 -4.14 -3.40 26.12
C GLU A 27 -4.78 -3.09 24.76
N GLU A 28 -5.68 -2.11 24.70
CA GLU A 28 -6.24 -1.67 23.41
C GLU A 28 -5.18 -1.05 22.50
N SER A 29 -4.12 -0.47 23.05
CA SER A 29 -3.02 0.17 22.33
C SER A 29 -1.85 -0.76 21.97
N GLY A 30 -1.69 -1.90 22.66
CA GLY A 30 -0.56 -2.78 22.43
C GLY A 30 -0.37 -3.86 23.50
N LEU A 31 0.87 -4.33 23.61
CA LEU A 31 1.33 -5.28 24.62
C LEU A 31 2.24 -4.58 25.62
N SER A 32 1.91 -4.72 26.89
CA SER A 32 2.66 -4.15 28.01
C SER A 32 3.50 -5.22 28.71
N PHE A 33 4.80 -4.98 28.82
CA PHE A 33 5.77 -5.87 29.47
C PHE A 33 6.33 -5.17 30.71
N LEU A 34 6.02 -5.68 31.90
CA LEU A 34 6.42 -5.05 33.17
C LEU A 34 7.94 -5.19 33.41
N PHE A 35 8.56 -4.18 34.03
CA PHE A 35 9.99 -4.25 34.36
C PHE A 35 10.33 -5.32 35.41
N ASN A 36 9.36 -5.74 36.22
CA ASN A 36 9.55 -6.84 37.19
C ASN A 36 9.82 -8.21 36.53
N LEU A 37 9.69 -8.32 35.20
CA LEU A 37 10.18 -9.48 34.46
C LEU A 37 11.70 -9.69 34.66
N ALA A 38 12.45 -8.63 34.97
CA ALA A 38 13.88 -8.69 35.30
C ALA A 38 14.19 -9.41 36.62
N ASP A 39 13.19 -9.58 37.50
CA ASP A 39 13.36 -10.29 38.78
C ASP A 39 13.41 -11.82 38.60
N GLU A 40 12.97 -12.33 37.44
CA GLU A 40 13.01 -13.75 37.08
C GLU A 40 14.20 -14.05 36.16
N ASP A 41 15.29 -14.64 36.66
CA ASP A 41 16.50 -14.99 35.88
C ASP A 41 16.18 -15.75 34.57
N ALA A 42 15.13 -16.57 34.58
CA ALA A 42 14.72 -17.36 33.43
C ALA A 42 14.11 -16.53 32.28
N LEU A 43 13.71 -15.28 32.56
CA LEU A 43 13.16 -14.32 31.59
C LEU A 43 14.20 -13.33 31.06
N TRP A 44 15.48 -13.43 31.49
CA TRP A 44 16.57 -12.59 31.00
C TRP A 44 16.62 -12.45 29.47
N PRO A 45 16.42 -13.51 28.64
CA PRO A 45 16.40 -13.35 27.19
C PRO A 45 15.30 -12.44 26.67
N LEU A 46 14.10 -12.48 27.28
CA LEU A 46 13.02 -11.56 26.95
C LEU A 46 13.38 -10.14 27.36
N VAL A 47 13.89 -9.94 28.59
CA VAL A 47 14.27 -8.62 29.10
C VAL A 47 15.32 -7.97 28.21
N ALA A 48 16.40 -8.68 27.89
CA ALA A 48 17.44 -8.18 26.98
C ALA A 48 16.90 -7.85 25.58
N TYR A 49 15.90 -8.60 25.11
CA TYR A 49 15.25 -8.30 23.85
C TYR A 49 14.36 -7.05 23.93
N MET A 50 13.65 -6.84 25.04
CA MET A 50 12.87 -5.61 25.26
C MET A 50 13.77 -4.37 25.32
N GLU A 51 14.94 -4.46 25.95
CA GLU A 51 15.96 -3.39 25.95
C GLU A 51 16.44 -3.07 24.53
N GLN A 52 16.76 -4.11 23.72
CA GLN A 52 17.11 -3.92 22.31
C GLN A 52 15.99 -3.22 21.53
N LEU A 53 14.74 -3.67 21.70
CA LEU A 53 13.60 -3.05 21.03
C LEU A 53 13.37 -1.60 21.47
N ALA A 54 13.76 -1.23 22.70
CA ALA A 54 13.69 0.14 23.18
C ALA A 54 14.76 1.02 22.51
N GLU A 55 15.99 0.50 22.39
CA GLU A 55 17.10 1.17 21.68
C GLU A 55 16.77 1.41 20.19
N GLU A 56 16.01 0.50 19.58
CA GLU A 56 15.58 0.56 18.17
C GLU A 56 14.21 1.24 17.96
N GLU A 57 13.65 1.86 19.01
CA GLU A 57 12.40 2.62 18.98
C GLU A 57 11.14 1.78 18.60
N TYR A 58 11.20 0.45 18.77
CA TYR A 58 10.04 -0.44 18.61
C TYR A 58 9.10 -0.41 19.82
N VAL A 59 9.63 -0.12 21.01
CA VAL A 59 8.82 -0.01 22.23
C VAL A 59 8.98 1.35 22.88
N VAL A 60 7.92 1.80 23.53
CA VAL A 60 7.96 2.99 24.38
C VAL A 60 8.23 2.57 25.81
N GLU A 61 9.31 3.09 26.40
CA GLU A 61 9.57 2.93 27.84
C GLU A 61 8.66 3.84 28.65
N LEU A 62 7.81 3.22 29.46
CA LEU A 62 6.99 3.87 30.48
C LEU A 62 7.64 3.66 31.86
N PRO A 63 7.21 4.37 32.92
CA PRO A 63 7.88 4.32 34.22
C PRO A 63 8.00 2.93 34.86
N ASP A 64 7.09 1.99 34.51
CA ASP A 64 7.00 0.66 35.11
C ASP A 64 7.03 -0.49 34.09
N ARG A 65 7.11 -0.19 32.79
CA ARG A 65 6.94 -1.18 31.72
C ARG A 65 7.41 -0.69 30.36
N TRP A 66 7.63 -1.63 29.44
CA TRP A 66 7.70 -1.36 28.01
C TRP A 66 6.31 -1.50 27.39
N LEU A 67 5.95 -0.60 26.48
CA LEU A 67 4.75 -0.70 25.65
C LEU A 67 5.16 -0.95 24.19
N LEU A 68 4.85 -2.14 23.68
CA LEU A 68 4.92 -2.48 22.27
C LEU A 68 3.56 -2.19 21.63
N SER A 69 3.45 -1.12 20.84
CA SER A 69 2.18 -0.79 20.18
C SER A 69 1.82 -1.85 19.13
N TRP A 70 0.54 -1.96 18.77
CA TRP A 70 0.14 -2.88 17.71
C TRP A 70 0.78 -2.59 16.36
N ASP A 71 0.95 -1.30 16.01
CA ASP A 71 1.58 -0.92 14.75
C ASP A 71 3.06 -1.32 14.74
N GLU A 72 3.76 -1.12 15.85
CA GLU A 72 5.15 -1.54 16.01
C GLU A 72 5.29 -3.06 16.05
N LEU A 73 4.36 -3.78 16.67
CA LEU A 73 4.32 -5.25 16.63
C LEU A 73 4.24 -5.78 15.20
N TYR A 74 3.36 -5.21 14.37
CA TYR A 74 3.21 -5.63 12.97
C TYR A 74 4.35 -5.15 12.08
N ARG A 75 5.06 -4.07 12.44
CA ARG A 75 6.32 -3.66 11.79
C ARG A 75 7.42 -4.68 12.11
N LEU A 76 7.60 -4.97 13.40
CA LEU A 76 8.57 -5.91 13.93
C LEU A 76 8.41 -7.32 13.35
N ALA A 77 7.16 -7.78 13.18
CA ALA A 77 6.86 -9.10 12.60
C ALA A 77 7.31 -9.24 11.12
N THR A 78 7.53 -8.13 10.42
CA THR A 78 8.01 -8.13 9.03
C THR A 78 9.50 -7.82 8.91
N ASP A 79 10.17 -7.53 10.01
CA ASP A 79 11.60 -7.22 10.04
C ASP A 79 12.42 -8.51 10.06
N GLU A 80 13.24 -8.71 9.02
CA GLU A 80 14.09 -9.90 8.86
C GLU A 80 15.13 -10.03 9.98
N GLU A 81 15.61 -8.91 10.54
CA GLU A 81 16.64 -8.90 11.59
C GLU A 81 16.09 -9.47 12.90
N HIS A 82 14.78 -9.39 13.11
CA HIS A 82 14.11 -9.77 14.36
C HIS A 82 13.47 -11.16 14.35
N GLN A 83 13.37 -11.82 13.19
CA GLN A 83 12.60 -13.07 13.06
C GLN A 83 13.05 -14.16 14.04
N THR A 84 14.34 -14.23 14.35
CA THR A 84 14.88 -15.24 15.28
C THR A 84 14.60 -14.94 16.75
N SER A 85 14.36 -13.68 17.11
CA SER A 85 14.08 -13.24 18.48
C SER A 85 12.59 -13.06 18.75
N LEU A 86 11.76 -12.90 17.72
CA LEU A 86 10.32 -12.69 17.84
C LEU A 86 9.60 -13.73 18.74
N PRO A 87 9.94 -15.03 18.72
CA PRO A 87 9.33 -16.01 19.63
C PRO A 87 9.53 -15.70 21.12
N LEU A 88 10.55 -14.91 21.48
CA LEU A 88 10.78 -14.48 22.86
C LEU A 88 9.65 -13.59 23.40
N LEU A 89 8.88 -12.92 22.53
CA LEU A 89 7.75 -12.09 22.99
C LEU A 89 6.52 -12.93 23.40
N GLY A 90 6.51 -14.23 23.07
CA GLY A 90 5.41 -15.13 23.43
C GLY A 90 4.06 -14.76 22.80
N ILE A 91 4.08 -14.03 21.68
CA ILE A 91 2.89 -13.55 20.96
C ILE A 91 2.11 -14.75 20.42
N PRO A 92 0.76 -14.75 20.46
CA PRO A 92 -0.03 -15.85 19.93
C PRO A 92 0.07 -15.93 18.40
N GLU A 93 -0.27 -17.10 17.84
CA GLU A 93 -0.30 -17.25 16.39
C GLU A 93 -1.36 -16.34 15.75
N VAL A 94 -1.09 -15.94 14.51
CA VAL A 94 -2.04 -15.16 13.70
C VAL A 94 -3.14 -16.09 13.22
N LYS A 95 -4.39 -15.81 13.61
CA LYS A 95 -5.56 -16.54 13.12
C LYS A 95 -6.46 -15.59 12.34
N PRO A 96 -6.54 -15.73 11.00
CA PRO A 96 -7.30 -14.81 10.18
C PRO A 96 -8.82 -15.05 10.34
N LEU A 97 -9.55 -13.97 10.58
CA LEU A 97 -11.01 -13.93 10.57
C LEU A 97 -11.49 -12.93 9.52
N LYS A 98 -12.67 -13.18 8.96
CA LYS A 98 -13.36 -12.23 8.09
C LYS A 98 -14.25 -11.34 8.94
N ILE A 99 -14.02 -10.03 8.86
CA ILE A 99 -14.90 -9.03 9.45
C ILE A 99 -16.10 -8.84 8.51
N CYS A 100 -17.32 -8.95 9.03
CA CYS A 100 -18.54 -8.59 8.29
C CYS A 100 -19.02 -7.21 8.76
N LEU A 101 -18.98 -6.22 7.87
CA LEU A 101 -19.44 -4.86 8.14
C LEU A 101 -20.87 -4.64 7.67
N ALA A 102 -21.62 -3.87 8.45
CA ALA A 102 -22.93 -3.35 8.09
C ALA A 102 -22.98 -1.84 8.29
N GLY A 103 -23.84 -1.18 7.52
CA GLY A 103 -24.02 0.26 7.57
C GLY A 103 -25.47 0.67 7.82
N SER A 104 -25.66 1.80 8.49
CA SER A 104 -26.98 2.42 8.68
C SER A 104 -26.90 3.94 8.49
N GLY A 105 -28.03 4.56 8.12
CA GLY A 105 -28.12 6.00 7.81
C GLY A 105 -27.51 6.37 6.45
N SER A 106 -27.88 7.53 5.89
CA SER A 106 -27.25 8.07 4.68
C SER A 106 -25.91 8.73 5.02
N LEU A 107 -24.96 8.76 4.09
CA LEU A 107 -23.69 9.49 4.27
C LEU A 107 -23.89 10.97 4.64
N SER A 108 -25.00 11.59 4.22
CA SER A 108 -25.38 12.96 4.58
C SER A 108 -25.79 13.14 6.04
N ASP A 109 -26.18 12.05 6.71
CA ASP A 109 -26.86 12.11 8.00
C ASP A 109 -25.85 12.03 9.14
N ALA A 110 -26.11 12.78 10.22
CA ALA A 110 -25.27 12.72 11.42
C ALA A 110 -25.25 11.33 12.08
N GLU A 111 -26.30 10.53 11.86
CA GLU A 111 -26.48 9.18 12.41
C GLU A 111 -25.87 8.08 11.51
N PHE A 112 -25.20 8.43 10.41
CA PHE A 112 -24.49 7.43 9.59
C PHE A 112 -23.55 6.61 10.46
N SER A 113 -23.61 5.29 10.35
CA SER A 113 -22.73 4.43 11.14
C SER A 113 -22.26 3.23 10.35
N VAL A 114 -21.04 2.79 10.67
CA VAL A 114 -20.45 1.55 10.17
C VAL A 114 -20.05 0.72 11.38
N TYR A 115 -20.47 -0.54 11.41
CA TYR A 115 -20.24 -1.42 12.54
C TYR A 115 -19.98 -2.85 12.10
N ILE A 116 -19.33 -3.61 12.98
CA ILE A 116 -19.09 -5.03 12.78
C ILE A 116 -20.37 -5.76 13.13
N ARG A 117 -20.97 -6.42 12.14
CA ARG A 117 -22.16 -7.26 12.31
C ARG A 117 -21.77 -8.62 12.85
N ASP A 118 -20.77 -9.25 12.22
CA ASP A 118 -20.32 -10.60 12.54
C ASP A 118 -18.81 -10.75 12.34
N TRP A 119 -18.26 -11.79 12.95
CA TRP A 119 -16.94 -12.34 12.62
C TRP A 119 -17.15 -13.73 12.00
N LYS A 120 -16.43 -14.04 10.93
CA LYS A 120 -16.48 -15.37 10.29
C LYS A 120 -15.11 -16.02 10.21
N GLU A 121 -15.08 -17.33 10.33
CA GLU A 121 -13.89 -18.13 9.99
C GLU A 121 -13.68 -18.17 8.48
N ASN A 122 -12.46 -17.85 8.03
CA ASN A 122 -12.15 -17.79 6.60
C ASN A 122 -12.33 -19.14 5.87
N ALA A 123 -12.14 -20.26 6.57
CA ALA A 123 -12.14 -21.59 5.96
C ALA A 123 -13.53 -22.08 5.52
N ASN A 124 -14.59 -21.64 6.20
CA ASN A 124 -15.94 -22.20 6.04
C ASN A 124 -17.06 -21.15 6.15
N ASP A 125 -16.73 -19.86 6.29
CA ASP A 125 -17.68 -18.75 6.53
C ASP A 125 -18.59 -18.93 7.76
N ARG A 126 -18.16 -19.76 8.71
CA ARG A 126 -18.89 -19.97 9.97
C ARG A 126 -18.79 -18.71 10.83
N VAL A 127 -19.93 -18.19 11.26
CA VAL A 127 -19.99 -17.08 12.22
C VAL A 127 -19.44 -17.54 13.57
N VAL A 128 -18.53 -16.75 14.14
CA VAL A 128 -17.90 -17.01 15.43
C VAL A 128 -18.08 -15.83 16.37
N GLN A 129 -18.22 -16.14 17.66
CA GLN A 129 -18.19 -15.15 18.72
C GLN A 129 -16.77 -15.06 19.26
N ILE A 130 -16.28 -13.84 19.45
CA ILE A 130 -14.92 -13.59 19.96
C ILE A 130 -14.98 -12.54 21.07
N GLU A 131 -14.10 -12.70 22.05
CA GLU A 131 -13.76 -11.62 23.00
C GLU A 131 -12.46 -10.98 22.54
N ARG A 132 -12.43 -9.66 22.35
CA ARG A 132 -11.29 -8.94 21.76
C ARG A 132 -10.79 -7.84 22.69
N THR A 133 -9.46 -7.71 22.78
CA THR A 133 -8.76 -6.56 23.36
C THR A 133 -7.59 -6.22 22.45
N GLY A 134 -7.54 -4.99 21.92
CA GLY A 134 -6.57 -4.62 20.90
C GLY A 134 -6.62 -5.55 19.67
N ALA A 135 -5.45 -5.96 19.17
CA ALA A 135 -5.35 -6.90 18.06
C ALA A 135 -5.48 -8.37 18.49
N ILE A 136 -5.65 -8.65 19.78
CA ILE A 136 -5.81 -10.01 20.29
C ILE A 136 -7.28 -10.35 20.49
N PHE A 137 -7.63 -11.58 20.16
CA PHE A 137 -8.95 -12.14 20.45
C PHE A 137 -8.88 -13.54 21.06
N ARG A 138 -9.95 -13.92 21.74
CA ARG A 138 -10.10 -15.22 22.41
C ARG A 138 -11.29 -15.97 21.85
N THR A 139 -11.09 -17.27 21.68
CA THR A 139 -12.12 -18.27 21.37
C THR A 139 -11.98 -19.44 22.34
N PRO A 140 -12.90 -20.43 22.34
CA PRO A 140 -12.73 -21.65 23.12
C PRO A 140 -11.44 -22.44 22.81
N GLU A 141 -10.83 -22.20 21.65
CA GLU A 141 -9.59 -22.87 21.22
C GLU A 141 -8.32 -22.20 21.78
N GLY A 142 -8.43 -20.95 22.26
CA GLY A 142 -7.30 -20.21 22.81
C GLY A 142 -7.31 -18.73 22.46
N GLN A 143 -6.13 -18.12 22.60
CA GLN A 143 -5.87 -16.73 22.29
C GLN A 143 -5.12 -16.63 20.96
N PHE A 144 -5.51 -15.67 20.12
CA PHE A 144 -4.96 -15.50 18.78
C PHE A 144 -4.72 -14.03 18.47
N LEU A 145 -3.77 -13.76 17.58
CA LEU A 145 -3.53 -12.43 17.02
C LEU A 145 -4.34 -12.26 15.72
N GLN A 146 -4.92 -11.08 15.52
CA GLN A 146 -5.54 -10.70 14.24
C GLN A 146 -4.46 -10.49 13.17
N THR A 147 -4.88 -10.45 11.90
CA THR A 147 -3.99 -9.97 10.83
C THR A 147 -3.78 -8.46 10.96
N LYS A 148 -2.66 -7.96 10.38
CA LYS A 148 -2.37 -6.52 10.30
C LYS A 148 -3.51 -5.77 9.64
N GLU A 149 -4.07 -6.32 8.56
CA GLU A 149 -5.14 -5.71 7.78
C GLU A 149 -6.43 -5.59 8.60
N ASN A 150 -6.78 -6.61 9.37
CA ASN A 150 -7.93 -6.56 10.29
C ASN A 150 -7.72 -5.52 11.37
N TRP A 151 -6.52 -5.45 11.96
CA TRP A 151 -6.20 -4.46 12.99
C TRP A 151 -6.30 -3.02 12.45
N GLN A 152 -5.78 -2.76 11.25
CA GLN A 152 -5.89 -1.46 10.59
C GLN A 152 -7.36 -1.07 10.35
N LEU A 153 -8.19 -2.03 9.91
CA LEU A 153 -9.63 -1.81 9.73
C LEU A 153 -10.34 -1.48 11.06
N LEU A 154 -10.05 -2.23 12.12
CA LEU A 154 -10.59 -1.98 13.46
C LEU A 154 -10.22 -0.59 13.97
N SER A 155 -8.95 -0.22 13.82
CA SER A 155 -8.44 1.10 14.20
C SER A 155 -9.13 2.22 13.45
N ALA A 156 -9.38 2.02 12.14
CA ALA A 156 -10.12 2.99 11.33
C ALA A 156 -11.59 3.13 11.74
N LEU A 157 -12.26 2.03 12.10
CA LEU A 157 -13.63 2.09 12.64
C LEU A 157 -13.69 2.87 13.96
N GLN A 158 -12.73 2.64 14.86
CA GLN A 158 -12.67 3.36 16.13
C GLN A 158 -12.37 4.84 15.91
N HIS A 159 -11.36 5.16 15.11
CA HIS A 159 -11.01 6.53 14.77
C HIS A 159 -12.19 7.29 14.14
N PHE A 160 -12.90 6.65 13.21
CA PHE A 160 -14.07 7.22 12.59
C PHE A 160 -15.17 7.58 13.61
N ARG A 161 -15.45 6.69 14.58
CA ARG A 161 -16.41 6.98 15.65
C ARG A 161 -15.99 8.16 16.52
N ASP A 162 -14.70 8.28 16.81
CA ASP A 162 -14.17 9.39 17.59
C ASP A 162 -14.23 10.71 16.81
N GLU A 163 -13.98 10.69 15.50
CA GLU A 163 -14.19 11.85 14.61
C GLU A 163 -15.66 12.26 14.56
N GLN A 164 -16.59 11.32 14.40
CA GLN A 164 -18.03 11.60 14.40
C GLN A 164 -18.52 12.23 15.71
N ARG A 165 -18.01 11.78 16.86
CA ARG A 165 -18.33 12.38 18.17
C ARG A 165 -17.87 13.83 18.28
N ARG A 166 -16.79 14.20 17.60
CA ARG A 166 -16.23 15.56 17.63
C ARG A 166 -16.89 16.47 16.58
N SER A 167 -17.18 15.94 15.40
CA SER A 167 -17.69 16.70 14.26
C SER A 167 -18.48 15.81 13.30
N ALA A 168 -19.70 15.43 13.68
CA ALA A 168 -20.60 14.68 12.81
C ALA A 168 -21.00 15.49 11.56
N GLY A 169 -21.18 14.81 10.43
CA GLY A 169 -21.65 15.41 9.19
C GLY A 169 -21.13 14.73 7.93
N GLU A 170 -21.66 15.15 6.77
CA GLU A 170 -21.38 14.53 5.47
C GLU A 170 -19.89 14.39 5.16
N ASN A 171 -19.09 15.42 5.41
CA ASN A 171 -17.66 15.38 5.12
C ASN A 171 -16.93 14.33 5.97
N THR A 172 -17.19 14.31 7.29
CA THR A 172 -16.61 13.31 8.21
C THR A 172 -17.02 11.90 7.81
N ASN A 173 -18.30 11.71 7.48
CA ASN A 173 -18.83 10.43 7.04
C ASN A 173 -18.19 9.95 5.74
N GLN A 174 -18.08 10.81 4.74
CA GLN A 174 -17.47 10.47 3.46
C GLN A 174 -15.98 10.16 3.60
N LEU A 175 -15.22 10.97 4.34
CA LEU A 175 -13.79 10.75 4.56
C LEU A 175 -13.52 9.48 5.38
N GLY A 176 -14.27 9.31 6.48
CA GLY A 176 -14.17 8.12 7.32
C GLY A 176 -14.54 6.85 6.56
N TRP A 177 -15.65 6.88 5.80
CA TRP A 177 -16.05 5.75 4.98
C TRP A 177 -15.06 5.45 3.85
N ALA A 178 -14.48 6.45 3.18
CA ALA A 178 -13.46 6.22 2.16
C ALA A 178 -12.27 5.42 2.74
N LYS A 179 -11.82 5.80 3.95
CA LYS A 179 -10.73 5.10 4.67
C LYS A 179 -11.14 3.69 5.08
N ILE A 180 -12.30 3.52 5.71
CA ILE A 180 -12.80 2.21 6.15
C ILE A 180 -12.98 1.28 4.95
N ARG A 181 -13.60 1.74 3.86
CA ARG A 181 -13.83 0.91 2.67
C ARG A 181 -12.54 0.42 2.04
N ARG A 182 -11.53 1.29 1.92
CA ARG A 182 -10.19 0.94 1.44
C ARG A 182 -9.55 -0.15 2.30
N LEU A 183 -9.62 0.01 3.63
CA LEU A 183 -9.06 -0.96 4.57
C LEU A 183 -9.87 -2.27 4.61
N ALA A 184 -11.19 -2.19 4.46
CA ALA A 184 -12.08 -3.35 4.35
C ALA A 184 -11.70 -4.23 3.15
N LYS A 185 -11.37 -3.61 2.01
CA LYS A 185 -10.88 -4.35 0.83
C LYS A 185 -9.54 -5.04 1.11
N LYS A 186 -8.58 -4.36 1.75
CA LYS A 186 -7.28 -4.95 2.14
C LYS A 186 -7.45 -6.11 3.12
N ALA A 187 -8.35 -5.96 4.09
CA ALA A 187 -8.70 -6.97 5.07
C ALA A 187 -9.59 -8.10 4.53
N GLN A 188 -10.01 -8.03 3.25
CA GLN A 188 -10.98 -8.95 2.65
C GLN A 188 -12.28 -9.07 3.46
N ALA A 189 -12.70 -7.96 4.07
CA ALA A 189 -13.92 -7.88 4.85
C ALA A 189 -15.16 -8.01 3.94
N GLU A 190 -16.21 -8.63 4.48
CA GLU A 190 -17.51 -8.69 3.83
C GLU A 190 -18.28 -7.39 4.12
N LEU A 191 -18.86 -6.79 3.09
CA LEU A 191 -19.73 -5.62 3.21
C LEU A 191 -21.18 -6.04 2.98
N ASP A 192 -22.11 -5.47 3.75
CA ASP A 192 -23.53 -5.61 3.41
C ASP A 192 -23.88 -4.97 2.06
N HIS A 193 -25.13 -5.16 1.63
CA HIS A 193 -25.58 -4.63 0.34
C HIS A 193 -25.50 -3.11 0.24
N TYR A 194 -25.76 -2.41 1.35
CA TYR A 194 -25.75 -0.95 1.40
C TYR A 194 -24.31 -0.43 1.24
N LEU A 195 -23.39 -0.87 2.09
CA LEU A 195 -21.98 -0.49 2.05
C LEU A 195 -21.30 -0.89 0.73
N THR A 196 -21.69 -2.02 0.14
CA THR A 196 -21.19 -2.43 -1.18
C THR A 196 -21.51 -1.39 -2.26
N LYS A 197 -22.71 -0.79 -2.22
CA LYS A 197 -23.17 0.21 -3.19
C LYS A 197 -22.79 1.64 -2.83
N THR A 198 -22.49 1.92 -1.57
CA THR A 198 -22.02 3.22 -1.11
C THR A 198 -20.54 3.38 -1.43
N ILE A 199 -20.22 3.94 -2.60
CA ILE A 199 -18.84 4.06 -3.07
C ILE A 199 -18.33 5.47 -2.78
N VAL A 200 -17.33 5.56 -1.90
CA VAL A 200 -16.55 6.78 -1.68
C VAL A 200 -15.07 6.45 -1.78
N VAL A 201 -14.35 7.20 -2.60
CA VAL A 201 -12.93 7.01 -2.90
C VAL A 201 -12.19 8.31 -2.62
N LYS A 202 -11.12 8.22 -1.84
CA LYS A 202 -10.18 9.32 -1.62
C LYS A 202 -8.79 8.82 -2.03
N PRO A 203 -8.33 9.08 -3.26
CA PRO A 203 -7.00 8.68 -3.68
C PRO A 203 -5.95 9.34 -2.78
N GLU A 204 -5.01 8.53 -2.30
CA GLU A 204 -3.80 8.99 -1.60
C GLU A 204 -2.58 8.96 -2.55
N SER A 205 -2.67 8.20 -3.65
CA SER A 205 -1.64 8.08 -4.67
C SER A 205 -2.27 7.97 -6.07
N LEU A 206 -1.56 8.46 -7.07
CA LEU A 206 -1.92 8.45 -8.49
C LEU A 206 -0.85 7.74 -9.30
N ARG A 207 -1.29 6.97 -10.29
CA ARG A 207 -0.46 6.46 -11.40
C ARG A 207 -0.70 7.32 -12.63
N LEU A 208 0.35 7.65 -13.37
CA LEU A 208 0.25 8.29 -14.68
C LEU A 208 0.47 7.24 -15.75
N LYS A 209 -0.61 6.62 -16.22
CA LYS A 209 -0.52 5.63 -17.30
C LYS A 209 -0.10 6.33 -18.59
N LEU A 210 0.80 5.69 -19.33
CA LEU A 210 1.34 6.22 -20.57
C LEU A 210 0.85 5.40 -21.75
N ARG A 211 0.43 6.07 -22.81
CA ARG A 211 0.02 5.41 -24.05
C ARG A 211 0.69 6.07 -25.24
N LYS A 212 1.40 5.26 -26.03
CA LYS A 212 1.93 5.70 -27.33
C LYS A 212 0.76 5.84 -28.30
N ALA A 213 0.63 7.00 -28.92
CA ALA A 213 -0.35 7.26 -29.96
C ALA A 213 0.28 8.02 -31.13
N THR A 214 -0.46 8.15 -32.22
CA THR A 214 -0.05 8.95 -33.38
C THR A 214 -1.22 9.81 -33.81
N ILE A 215 -1.02 11.13 -33.81
CA ILE A 215 -2.03 12.11 -34.23
C ILE A 215 -1.46 12.87 -35.41
N HIS A 216 -2.16 12.83 -36.56
CA HIS A 216 -1.72 13.47 -37.80
C HIS A 216 -0.24 13.16 -38.14
N ASN A 217 0.15 11.88 -38.04
CA ASN A 217 1.52 11.39 -38.29
C ASN A 217 2.59 11.89 -37.30
N THR A 218 2.20 12.56 -36.22
CA THR A 218 3.09 12.96 -35.12
C THR A 218 2.98 11.95 -33.99
N PRO A 219 4.09 11.31 -33.58
CA PRO A 219 4.09 10.45 -32.40
C PRO A 219 3.85 11.29 -31.15
N VAL A 220 2.91 10.85 -30.31
CA VAL A 220 2.56 11.50 -29.05
C VAL A 220 2.53 10.48 -27.92
N ILE A 221 2.74 10.96 -26.70
CA ILE A 221 2.48 10.22 -25.48
C ILE A 221 1.23 10.81 -24.85
N GLU A 222 0.22 9.98 -24.70
CA GLU A 222 -0.97 10.29 -23.90
C GLU A 222 -0.72 9.92 -22.45
N ILE A 223 -1.13 10.81 -21.55
CA ILE A 223 -0.99 10.69 -20.11
C ILE A 223 -2.39 10.50 -19.52
N GLU A 224 -2.61 9.40 -18.82
CA GLU A 224 -3.89 9.10 -18.18
C GLU A 224 -3.69 9.00 -16.66
N PRO A 225 -4.17 9.97 -15.86
CA PRO A 225 -4.14 9.84 -14.42
C PRO A 225 -5.08 8.70 -14.00
N ALA A 226 -4.64 7.92 -13.03
CA ALA A 226 -5.38 6.77 -12.53
C ALA A 226 -5.12 6.58 -11.03
N PHE A 227 -6.07 5.98 -10.31
CA PHE A 227 -5.91 5.62 -8.90
C PHE A 227 -6.69 4.35 -8.58
N ASP A 228 -6.40 3.77 -7.42
CA ASP A 228 -7.06 2.55 -6.96
C ASP A 228 -8.56 2.79 -6.72
N ASP A 229 -9.38 1.83 -7.13
CA ASP A 229 -10.84 1.88 -7.02
C ASP A 229 -11.49 3.06 -7.77
N GLN A 230 -10.81 3.64 -8.77
CA GLN A 230 -11.40 4.69 -9.61
C GLN A 230 -12.70 4.21 -10.27
N PRO A 231 -13.78 5.02 -10.25
CA PRO A 231 -14.97 4.73 -11.03
C PRO A 231 -14.67 4.73 -12.53
N ALA A 232 -15.29 3.84 -13.30
CA ALA A 232 -15.01 3.67 -14.74
C ALA A 232 -15.15 4.99 -15.54
N GLN A 233 -16.16 5.80 -15.20
CA GLN A 233 -16.46 7.07 -15.86
C GLN A 233 -15.75 8.29 -15.22
N TRP A 234 -14.81 8.05 -14.29
CA TRP A 234 -14.13 9.14 -13.59
C TRP A 234 -13.30 9.99 -14.54
N LEU A 235 -12.54 9.38 -15.46
CA LEU A 235 -11.67 10.13 -16.38
C LEU A 235 -12.48 11.07 -17.30
N ASN A 236 -13.65 10.62 -17.76
CA ASN A 236 -14.59 11.45 -18.52
C ASN A 236 -15.12 12.62 -17.67
N SER A 237 -15.42 12.37 -16.40
CA SER A 237 -15.84 13.43 -15.47
C SER A 237 -14.71 14.43 -15.21
N PHE A 238 -13.47 13.95 -15.11
CA PHE A 238 -12.28 14.76 -14.97
C PHE A 238 -12.06 15.68 -16.18
N ASP A 239 -12.13 15.14 -17.41
CA ASP A 239 -11.91 15.87 -18.66
C ASP A 239 -12.98 16.91 -18.99
N ASN A 240 -14.24 16.64 -18.64
CA ASN A 240 -15.34 17.53 -18.99
C ASN A 240 -15.37 18.80 -18.14
N ASN A 241 -14.60 18.85 -17.05
CA ASN A 241 -14.54 20.02 -16.18
C ASN A 241 -13.43 20.98 -16.64
N LYS A 242 -13.69 22.29 -16.58
CA LYS A 242 -12.66 23.29 -16.93
C LYS A 242 -11.49 23.33 -15.94
N LEU A 243 -11.76 22.99 -14.69
CA LEU A 243 -10.82 22.99 -13.58
C LEU A 243 -11.02 21.70 -12.77
N VAL A 244 -9.94 21.21 -12.17
CA VAL A 244 -10.00 20.06 -11.27
C VAL A 244 -10.83 20.40 -10.04
N GLN A 245 -11.77 19.53 -9.70
CA GLN A 245 -12.71 19.71 -8.59
C GLN A 245 -12.19 19.02 -7.32
N ASP A 246 -12.59 19.51 -6.16
CA ASP A 246 -12.32 18.85 -4.87
C ASP A 246 -13.14 17.57 -4.70
N GLN A 247 -14.29 17.49 -5.39
CA GLN A 247 -15.17 16.33 -5.36
C GLN A 247 -15.78 16.06 -6.73
N TYR A 248 -15.82 14.78 -7.11
CA TYR A 248 -16.54 14.30 -8.28
C TYR A 248 -17.65 13.35 -7.85
N ARG A 249 -18.81 13.48 -8.51
CA ARG A 249 -19.93 12.54 -8.43
C ARG A 249 -20.00 11.80 -9.75
N VAL A 250 -19.60 10.53 -9.75
CA VAL A 250 -19.46 9.71 -10.95
C VAL A 250 -20.54 8.65 -10.98
N LEU A 251 -21.39 8.70 -12.00
CA LEU A 251 -22.44 7.70 -12.23
C LEU A 251 -21.83 6.46 -12.88
N GLY A 252 -22.07 5.30 -12.27
CA GLY A 252 -21.76 3.99 -12.82
C GLY A 252 -22.79 3.56 -13.87
N GLU A 253 -22.43 2.57 -14.69
CA GLU A 253 -23.30 2.01 -15.73
C GLU A 253 -24.52 1.29 -15.15
N ASP A 254 -24.41 0.78 -13.92
CA ASP A 254 -25.47 0.13 -13.15
C ASP A 254 -26.35 1.14 -12.37
N GLY A 255 -26.13 2.43 -12.56
CA GLY A 255 -26.82 3.51 -11.85
C GLY A 255 -26.29 3.77 -10.44
N SER A 256 -25.22 3.09 -10.00
CA SER A 256 -24.55 3.41 -8.73
C SER A 256 -23.90 4.80 -8.79
N LEU A 257 -23.85 5.49 -7.65
CA LEU A 257 -23.19 6.79 -7.53
C LEU A 257 -21.90 6.63 -6.73
N SER A 258 -20.77 6.98 -7.34
CA SER A 258 -19.47 7.01 -6.69
C SER A 258 -19.05 8.45 -6.37
N HIS A 259 -18.60 8.69 -5.15
CA HIS A 259 -18.02 9.95 -4.73
C HIS A 259 -16.49 9.83 -4.76
N VAL A 260 -15.82 10.72 -5.48
CA VAL A 260 -14.36 10.82 -5.47
C VAL A 260 -13.97 12.12 -4.78
N ILE A 261 -13.21 12.06 -3.69
CA ILE A 261 -12.73 13.20 -2.92
C ILE A 261 -11.25 13.39 -3.18
N ILE A 262 -10.88 14.56 -3.70
CA ILE A 262 -9.51 14.89 -4.09
C ILE A 262 -8.87 15.72 -2.96
N SER A 263 -7.72 15.27 -2.45
CA SER A 263 -6.94 16.06 -1.50
C SER A 263 -6.22 17.21 -2.21
N PRO A 264 -5.77 18.26 -1.49
CA PRO A 264 -5.02 19.36 -2.10
C PRO A 264 -3.80 18.90 -2.91
N GLU A 265 -3.01 17.96 -2.36
CA GLU A 265 -1.80 17.44 -3.00
C GLU A 265 -2.12 16.67 -4.28
N VAL A 266 -3.18 15.85 -4.27
CA VAL A 266 -3.66 15.14 -5.46
C VAL A 266 -4.20 16.13 -6.49
N LYS A 267 -4.90 17.18 -6.04
CA LYS A 267 -5.47 18.21 -6.91
C LYS A 267 -4.39 18.97 -7.67
N GLU A 268 -3.26 19.28 -7.03
CA GLU A 268 -2.13 19.96 -7.69
C GLU A 268 -1.57 19.13 -8.85
N VAL A 269 -1.31 17.84 -8.61
CA VAL A 269 -0.84 16.92 -9.66
C VAL A 269 -1.87 16.79 -10.77
N LEU A 270 -3.14 16.54 -10.43
CA LEU A 270 -4.22 16.44 -11.40
C LEU A 270 -4.39 17.73 -12.21
N SER A 271 -4.24 18.90 -11.58
CA SER A 271 -4.34 20.20 -12.26
C SER A 271 -3.21 20.40 -13.26
N SER A 272 -1.99 19.97 -12.90
CA SER A 272 -0.84 19.99 -13.80
C SER A 272 -1.09 19.10 -15.02
N VAL A 273 -1.56 17.86 -14.82
CA VAL A 273 -1.94 16.96 -15.92
C VAL A 273 -3.08 17.52 -16.75
N HIS A 274 -4.09 18.12 -16.12
CA HIS A 274 -5.24 18.73 -16.80
C HIS A 274 -4.84 19.94 -17.67
N SER A 275 -3.77 20.66 -17.29
CA SER A 275 -3.26 21.80 -18.06
C SER A 275 -2.59 21.39 -19.39
N ILE A 276 -2.13 20.13 -19.49
CA ILE A 276 -1.58 19.58 -20.71
C ILE A 276 -2.73 19.37 -21.70
N THR A 277 -2.67 20.05 -22.85
CA THR A 277 -3.77 20.03 -23.82
C THR A 277 -4.05 18.61 -24.31
N GLY A 278 -5.25 18.11 -24.05
CA GLY A 278 -5.66 16.74 -24.37
C GLY A 278 -4.81 15.67 -23.67
N ARG A 279 -4.10 16.02 -22.60
CA ARG A 279 -3.10 15.21 -21.89
C ARG A 279 -2.08 14.54 -22.81
N ARG A 280 -1.65 15.29 -23.84
CA ARG A 280 -0.73 14.81 -24.87
C ARG A 280 0.52 15.65 -24.89
N VAL A 281 1.65 14.97 -24.88
CA VAL A 281 2.97 15.56 -25.12
C VAL A 281 3.59 14.94 -26.37
N ALA A 282 4.39 15.72 -27.10
CA ALA A 282 5.02 15.31 -28.35
C ALA A 282 6.47 15.79 -28.40
N GLY A 283 7.28 15.21 -29.28
CA GLY A 283 8.66 15.66 -29.52
C GLY A 283 9.51 15.72 -28.24
N ASP A 284 10.19 16.85 -28.03
CA ASP A 284 11.08 17.05 -26.89
C ASP A 284 10.34 17.04 -25.55
N ASP A 285 9.09 17.50 -25.50
CA ASP A 285 8.27 17.45 -24.28
C ASP A 285 7.92 16.01 -23.92
N ALA A 286 7.61 15.17 -24.91
CA ALA A 286 7.38 13.74 -24.67
C ALA A 286 8.63 13.05 -24.12
N ILE A 287 9.80 13.35 -24.68
CA ILE A 287 11.08 12.80 -24.21
C ILE A 287 11.37 13.28 -22.78
N SER A 288 11.13 14.56 -22.50
CA SER A 288 11.36 15.16 -21.18
C SER A 288 10.42 14.58 -20.14
N PHE A 289 9.13 14.43 -20.45
CA PHE A 289 8.14 13.83 -19.56
C PHE A 289 8.48 12.37 -19.25
N ILE A 290 8.84 11.58 -20.27
CA ILE A 290 9.26 10.17 -20.12
C ILE A 290 10.47 10.06 -19.17
N ARG A 291 11.43 10.99 -19.26
CA ARG A 291 12.64 10.96 -18.42
C ARG A 291 12.37 11.45 -16.99
N ASN A 292 11.58 12.50 -16.85
CA ASN A 292 11.29 13.10 -15.56
C ASN A 292 9.90 13.78 -15.59
N PRO A 293 8.83 13.07 -15.18
CA PRO A 293 7.48 13.61 -15.20
C PRO A 293 7.32 14.77 -14.21
N TYR A 294 8.12 14.83 -13.14
CA TYR A 294 8.07 15.85 -12.10
C TYR A 294 8.39 17.26 -12.61
N THR A 295 9.05 17.37 -13.76
CA THR A 295 9.22 18.66 -14.45
C THR A 295 7.91 19.25 -14.97
N PHE A 296 6.89 18.42 -15.16
CA PHE A 296 5.56 18.81 -15.63
C PHE A 296 4.52 18.89 -14.51
N ILE A 297 4.65 18.03 -13.51
CA ILE A 297 3.65 17.89 -12.43
C ILE A 297 4.09 18.48 -11.08
N GLY A 298 5.31 19.04 -10.99
CA GLY A 298 5.90 19.60 -9.79
C GLY A 298 6.81 18.62 -9.04
N GLU A 299 7.84 19.13 -8.37
CA GLU A 299 8.83 18.32 -7.65
C GLU A 299 8.22 17.58 -6.45
N ASP A 300 7.27 18.21 -5.74
CA ASP A 300 6.59 17.61 -4.60
C ASP A 300 5.58 16.51 -4.98
N ALA A 301 5.31 16.34 -6.27
CA ALA A 301 4.38 15.33 -6.76
C ALA A 301 4.86 13.89 -6.51
N ALA A 302 6.15 13.67 -6.18
CA ALA A 302 6.68 12.36 -5.81
C ALA A 302 5.93 11.71 -4.62
N ARG A 303 5.28 12.52 -3.76
CA ARG A 303 4.46 12.01 -2.65
C ARG A 303 3.16 11.36 -3.11
N VAL A 304 2.63 11.79 -4.25
CA VAL A 304 1.34 11.34 -4.81
C VAL A 304 1.57 10.38 -5.97
N VAL A 305 2.56 10.65 -6.82
CA VAL A 305 3.03 9.80 -7.92
C VAL A 305 4.43 9.32 -7.56
N PRO A 306 4.58 8.22 -6.80
CA PRO A 306 5.88 7.66 -6.47
C PRO A 306 6.71 7.30 -7.72
N PRO A 307 8.05 7.48 -7.69
CA PRO A 307 8.92 7.22 -8.84
C PRO A 307 8.77 5.81 -9.43
N GLU A 308 8.61 4.80 -8.57
CA GLU A 308 8.40 3.41 -8.95
C GLU A 308 7.15 3.22 -9.82
N GLN A 309 6.10 4.04 -9.63
CA GLN A 309 4.90 3.97 -10.45
C GLN A 309 5.12 4.55 -11.86
N HIS A 310 6.01 5.53 -12.00
CA HIS A 310 6.41 6.04 -13.31
C HIS A 310 7.26 5.01 -14.06
N GLU A 311 8.18 4.34 -13.38
CA GLU A 311 8.97 3.24 -13.96
C GLU A 311 8.06 2.08 -14.43
N GLU A 312 7.06 1.71 -13.62
CA GLU A 312 6.05 0.71 -13.98
C GLU A 312 5.24 1.17 -15.20
N ALA A 313 4.80 2.43 -15.24
CA ALA A 313 4.03 2.97 -16.36
C ALA A 313 4.82 2.99 -17.69
N LEU A 314 6.14 3.26 -17.65
CA LEU A 314 7.01 3.14 -18.82
C LEU A 314 7.07 1.70 -19.32
N GLN A 315 7.22 0.74 -18.39
CA GLN A 315 7.25 -0.67 -18.71
C GLN A 315 5.93 -1.15 -19.34
N ASP A 316 4.79 -0.78 -18.74
CA ASP A 316 3.45 -1.12 -19.23
C ASP A 316 3.16 -0.52 -20.61
N ALA A 317 3.67 0.68 -20.87
CA ALA A 317 3.58 1.35 -22.17
C ALA A 317 4.57 0.79 -23.22
N HIS A 318 5.41 -0.18 -22.84
CA HIS A 318 6.54 -0.65 -23.64
C HIS A 318 7.42 0.50 -24.13
N ILE A 319 7.77 1.41 -23.23
CA ILE A 319 8.71 2.52 -23.46
C ILE A 319 10.00 2.16 -22.73
N PHE A 320 11.06 1.91 -23.51
CA PHE A 320 12.36 1.53 -22.97
C PHE A 320 13.43 2.53 -23.40
N PHE A 321 14.28 2.90 -22.45
CA PHE A 321 15.57 3.49 -22.80
C PHE A 321 16.48 2.38 -23.32
N HIS A 322 17.34 2.71 -24.29
CA HIS A 322 18.21 1.70 -24.92
C HIS A 322 19.67 2.06 -24.70
N ARG A 323 20.49 1.05 -24.41
CA ARG A 323 21.93 1.14 -24.66
C ARG A 323 22.15 0.78 -26.12
N PHE A 324 22.81 1.67 -26.86
CA PHE A 324 23.13 1.41 -28.26
C PHE A 324 24.59 0.97 -28.40
N SER A 325 24.84 0.07 -29.36
CA SER A 325 26.19 -0.27 -29.82
C SER A 325 26.24 -0.23 -31.34
N VAL A 326 27.38 0.19 -31.87
CA VAL A 326 27.59 0.39 -33.31
C VAL A 326 28.82 -0.40 -33.73
N THR A 327 28.64 -1.33 -34.65
CA THR A 327 29.72 -2.19 -35.14
C THR A 327 29.81 -2.10 -36.67
N PRO A 328 30.99 -1.76 -37.24
CA PRO A 328 31.16 -1.77 -38.68
C PRO A 328 31.15 -3.21 -39.21
N VAL A 329 30.43 -3.42 -40.32
CA VAL A 329 30.47 -4.66 -41.08
C VAL A 329 31.34 -4.41 -42.31
N LEU A 330 32.45 -5.11 -42.40
CA LEU A 330 33.42 -4.95 -43.49
C LEU A 330 33.08 -5.87 -44.65
N ASP A 331 33.31 -5.37 -45.86
CA ASP A 331 33.34 -6.15 -47.08
C ASP A 331 34.58 -7.07 -47.08
N ASP A 332 34.37 -8.36 -47.36
CA ASP A 332 35.41 -9.37 -47.21
C ASP A 332 36.57 -9.19 -48.19
N GLU A 333 36.32 -8.64 -49.38
CA GLU A 333 37.32 -8.45 -50.44
C GLU A 333 38.03 -7.09 -50.32
N THR A 334 37.27 -6.02 -50.22
CA THR A 334 37.80 -4.65 -50.24
C THR A 334 38.24 -4.15 -48.88
N LYS A 335 37.87 -4.85 -47.79
CA LYS A 335 38.05 -4.45 -46.39
C LYS A 335 37.50 -3.06 -46.06
N ARG A 336 36.59 -2.54 -46.89
CA ARG A 336 35.87 -1.29 -46.65
C ARG A 336 34.59 -1.57 -45.86
N ILE A 337 34.06 -0.55 -45.18
CA ILE A 337 32.77 -0.67 -44.48
C ILE A 337 31.65 -0.86 -45.52
N ALA A 338 31.02 -2.03 -45.51
CA ALA A 338 29.87 -2.36 -46.34
C ALA A 338 28.57 -1.83 -45.70
N SER A 339 28.43 -2.00 -44.39
CA SER A 339 27.31 -1.49 -43.61
C SER A 339 27.71 -1.23 -42.16
N VAL A 340 26.83 -0.60 -41.40
CA VAL A 340 26.99 -0.39 -39.97
C VAL A 340 25.84 -1.08 -39.25
N SER A 341 26.16 -2.00 -38.34
CA SER A 341 25.19 -2.64 -37.47
C SER A 341 24.95 -1.76 -36.24
N LEU A 342 23.71 -1.32 -36.05
CA LEU A 342 23.24 -0.62 -34.85
C LEU A 342 22.40 -1.59 -34.03
N VAL A 343 22.87 -1.94 -32.83
CA VAL A 343 22.10 -2.77 -31.89
C VAL A 343 21.58 -1.89 -30.77
N LEU A 344 20.27 -1.88 -30.57
CA LEU A 344 19.57 -1.22 -29.47
C LEU A 344 19.14 -2.27 -28.45
N ALA A 345 19.80 -2.30 -27.29
CA ALA A 345 19.45 -3.18 -26.18
C ALA A 345 18.60 -2.41 -25.16
N PRO A 346 17.34 -2.82 -24.90
CA PRO A 346 16.50 -2.17 -23.90
C PRO A 346 17.09 -2.26 -22.48
N ILE A 347 16.97 -1.18 -21.72
CA ILE A 347 17.26 -1.12 -20.29
C ILE A 347 15.93 -1.37 -19.57
N ALA A 348 15.75 -2.56 -19.02
CA ALA A 348 14.54 -2.97 -18.32
C ALA A 348 14.88 -3.99 -17.21
N ALA A 349 14.10 -4.00 -16.13
CA ALA A 349 14.26 -4.96 -15.05
C ALA A 349 14.07 -6.42 -15.53
N ARG A 350 13.18 -6.62 -16.51
CA ARG A 350 13.00 -7.90 -17.21
C ARG A 350 13.71 -7.84 -18.57
N PRO A 351 14.63 -8.78 -18.90
CA PRO A 351 15.33 -8.78 -20.18
C PRO A 351 14.36 -8.72 -21.37
N GLN A 352 14.60 -7.78 -22.27
CA GLN A 352 13.86 -7.62 -23.53
C GLN A 352 14.80 -7.87 -24.72
N PRO A 353 14.29 -8.40 -25.85
CA PRO A 353 15.11 -8.64 -27.02
C PRO A 353 15.70 -7.34 -27.58
N ALA A 354 16.98 -7.39 -27.96
CA ALA A 354 17.62 -6.27 -28.64
C ALA A 354 17.14 -6.15 -30.08
N ILE A 355 17.04 -4.92 -30.59
CA ILE A 355 16.68 -4.62 -31.96
C ILE A 355 17.96 -4.30 -32.72
N THR A 356 18.15 -4.92 -33.89
CA THR A 356 19.33 -4.69 -34.73
C THR A 356 18.92 -4.05 -36.06
N PHE A 357 19.57 -2.94 -36.41
CA PHE A 357 19.42 -2.26 -37.69
C PHE A 357 20.70 -2.42 -38.50
N SER A 358 20.56 -2.64 -39.81
CA SER A 358 21.67 -2.58 -40.77
C SER A 358 21.56 -1.27 -41.53
N LEU A 359 22.51 -0.36 -41.27
CA LEU A 359 22.58 0.95 -41.91
C LEU A 359 23.52 0.85 -43.10
N THR A 360 22.97 0.94 -44.31
CA THR A 360 23.73 1.00 -45.57
C THR A 360 23.82 2.44 -46.06
N LYS A 361 24.83 2.75 -46.86
CA LYS A 361 24.96 4.07 -47.48
C LYS A 361 23.76 4.30 -48.40
N ALA A 362 23.01 5.39 -48.17
CA ALA A 362 21.97 5.81 -49.10
C ALA A 362 22.59 6.13 -50.47
N HIS A 363 21.99 5.60 -51.53
CA HIS A 363 22.45 5.75 -52.92
C HIS A 363 22.39 7.19 -53.40
#